data_AF-A0A1G2E3F7-F1
#
_entry.id   AF-A0A1G2E3F7-F1
#
_cell.length_a   1.000
_cell.length_b   1.000
_cell.length_c   1.000
_cell.angle_alpha   90.00
_cell.angle_beta   90.00
_cell.angle_gamma   90.00
#
_symmetry.space_group_name_H-M   'P 1'
#
loop_
_entity.id
_entity.type
_entity.pdbx_description
1 polymer ?
#
loop_
_entity_poly.entity_id
_entity_poly.type
_entity_poly.pdbx_seq_one_letter_code
_entity_poly.pdbx_strand_id
1 'polypeptide(L)'
;MKDIGADVEKMTIAILGISLLFWGYYLLSVSWNTHILYFFLLLILGGIPVYYLRSKIANMVNSPKVPLVLRFFGAGYLMVLFEGLFAAFANNLHEGFEVILFGERILQFWAFNIFAFSGLFVAWFFLRTYFFYSNKEVFYITGIFGVYVELLSKGLGDIFSLALLIVPMIFVYGLIASPMSWVIMKGEKRIKNKFVRYILPILVIFICSIPFMFTLNELRCAYPDTFPPRTFIPSQECIVW
;
A
#
# COMPACT_ATOMS: atom_id res chain seq x y z
N MET A 1 -14.66 32.35 4.16
CA MET A 1 -14.15 31.26 3.30
C MET A 1 -14.75 29.97 3.81
N LYS A 2 -15.62 29.31 3.03
CA LYS A 2 -16.09 27.96 3.36
C LYS A 2 -14.88 27.03 3.46
N ASP A 3 -14.88 26.12 4.42
CA ASP A 3 -13.81 25.18 4.68
C ASP A 3 -13.78 24.11 3.57
N ILE A 4 -13.20 24.47 2.42
CA ILE A 4 -13.07 23.62 1.22
C ILE A 4 -12.42 22.27 1.59
N GLY A 5 -11.58 22.22 2.63
CA GLY A 5 -10.92 21.00 3.07
C GLY A 5 -11.88 19.96 3.66
N ALA A 6 -12.88 20.40 4.42
CA ALA A 6 -13.89 19.52 5.01
C ALA A 6 -14.84 18.94 3.95
N ASP A 7 -15.17 19.74 2.93
CA ASP A 7 -16.05 19.31 1.84
C ASP A 7 -15.36 18.27 0.94
N VAL A 8 -14.07 18.44 0.65
CA VAL A 8 -13.29 17.45 -0.12
C VAL A 8 -13.18 16.13 0.63
N GLU A 9 -12.91 16.14 1.94
CA GLU A 9 -12.80 14.91 2.74
C GLU A 9 -14.12 14.13 2.78
N LYS A 10 -15.25 14.82 2.99
CA LYS A 10 -16.59 14.22 2.92
C LYS A 10 -16.88 13.62 1.55
N MET A 11 -16.54 14.35 0.48
CA MET A 11 -16.73 13.87 -0.89
C MET A 11 -15.89 12.61 -1.16
N THR A 12 -14.62 12.58 -0.72
CA THR A 12 -13.77 11.40 -0.91
C THR A 12 -14.31 10.19 -0.15
N ILE A 13 -14.79 10.37 1.08
CA ILE A 13 -15.42 9.30 1.87
C ILE A 13 -16.71 8.81 1.19
N ALA A 14 -17.53 9.73 0.65
CA ALA A 14 -18.75 9.36 -0.07
C ALA A 14 -18.45 8.53 -1.32
N ILE A 15 -17.46 8.96 -2.12
CA ILE A 15 -17.02 8.21 -3.31
C ILE A 15 -16.49 6.83 -2.90
N LEU A 16 -15.67 6.75 -1.85
CA LEU A 16 -15.19 5.48 -1.33
C LEU A 16 -16.36 4.56 -0.91
N GLY A 17 -17.35 5.10 -0.21
CA GLY A 17 -18.55 4.36 0.20
C GLY A 17 -19.33 3.82 -0.99
N ILE A 18 -19.55 4.64 -2.02
CA ILE A 18 -20.22 4.22 -3.26
C ILE A 18 -19.41 3.12 -3.96
N SER A 19 -18.09 3.28 -4.09
CA SER A 19 -17.21 2.26 -4.67
C SER A 19 -17.31 0.94 -3.89
N LEU A 20 -17.25 0.98 -2.56
CA LEU A 20 -17.33 -0.23 -1.73
C LEU A 20 -18.69 -0.94 -1.85
N LEU A 21 -19.79 -0.20 -1.91
CA LEU A 21 -21.14 -0.77 -2.12
C LEU A 21 -21.24 -1.46 -3.47
N PHE A 22 -20.74 -0.81 -4.53
CA PHE A 22 -20.70 -1.40 -5.87
C PHE A 22 -19.87 -2.70 -5.89
N TRP A 23 -18.70 -2.71 -5.24
CA TRP A 23 -17.85 -3.90 -5.18
C TRP A 23 -18.45 -5.03 -4.36
N GLY A 24 -19.12 -4.71 -3.25
CA GLY A 24 -19.90 -5.68 -2.48
C GLY A 24 -20.96 -6.34 -3.36
N TYR A 25 -21.68 -5.55 -4.16
CA TYR A 25 -22.64 -6.09 -5.12
C TYR A 25 -21.97 -6.94 -6.21
N TYR A 26 -20.86 -6.48 -6.81
CA TYR A 26 -20.14 -7.20 -7.86
C TYR A 26 -19.63 -8.56 -7.40
N LEU A 27 -19.01 -8.63 -6.21
CA LEU A 27 -18.54 -9.88 -5.60
C LEU A 27 -19.66 -10.89 -5.38
N LEU A 28 -20.87 -10.42 -5.05
CA LEU A 28 -22.03 -11.26 -4.81
C LEU A 28 -22.75 -11.69 -6.09
N SER A 29 -22.62 -10.93 -7.18
CA SER A 29 -23.48 -11.09 -8.37
C SER A 29 -22.76 -11.56 -9.64
N VAL A 30 -21.46 -11.31 -9.79
CA VAL A 30 -20.74 -11.56 -11.05
C VAL A 30 -19.70 -12.65 -10.90
N SER A 31 -18.66 -12.41 -10.10
CA SER A 31 -17.55 -13.35 -9.97
C SER A 31 -16.86 -13.19 -8.62
N TRP A 32 -16.51 -14.34 -8.02
CA TRP A 32 -15.68 -14.36 -6.84
C TRP A 32 -14.24 -14.01 -7.22
N ASN A 33 -13.79 -12.83 -6.81
CA ASN A 33 -12.43 -12.35 -7.07
C ASN A 33 -11.73 -12.03 -5.76
N THR A 34 -10.71 -12.82 -5.45
CA THR A 34 -9.96 -12.76 -4.19
C THR A 34 -9.21 -11.44 -4.00
N HIS A 35 -8.83 -10.78 -5.09
CA HIS A 35 -8.19 -9.46 -5.04
C HIS A 35 -9.16 -8.37 -4.59
N ILE A 36 -10.40 -8.42 -5.09
CA ILE A 36 -11.43 -7.46 -4.68
C ILE A 36 -11.81 -7.71 -3.21
N LEU A 37 -11.94 -8.99 -2.82
CA LEU A 37 -12.17 -9.36 -1.43
C LEU A 37 -11.07 -8.85 -0.50
N TYR A 38 -9.81 -9.01 -0.90
CA TYR A 38 -8.65 -8.50 -0.16
C TYR A 38 -8.75 -6.99 0.08
N PHE A 39 -8.97 -6.18 -0.96
CA PHE A 39 -9.08 -4.73 -0.82
C PHE A 39 -10.25 -4.33 0.08
N PHE A 40 -11.38 -5.03 -0.04
CA PHE A 40 -12.57 -4.81 0.78
C PHE A 40 -12.30 -5.10 2.26
N LEU A 41 -11.71 -6.28 2.56
CA LEU A 41 -11.35 -6.68 3.92
C LEU A 41 -10.35 -5.72 4.53
N LEU A 42 -9.31 -5.34 3.79
CA LEU A 42 -8.28 -4.44 4.30
C LEU A 42 -8.85 -3.05 4.59
N LEU A 43 -9.73 -2.50 3.76
CA LEU A 43 -10.34 -1.19 4.01
C LEU A 43 -11.29 -1.20 5.21
N ILE A 44 -12.11 -2.23 5.36
CA ILE A 44 -13.10 -2.31 6.44
C ILE A 44 -12.45 -2.74 7.76
N LEU A 45 -11.69 -3.82 7.76
CA LEU A 45 -11.12 -4.41 8.97
C LEU A 45 -9.76 -3.81 9.32
N GLY A 46 -9.01 -3.30 8.35
CA GLY A 46 -7.75 -2.58 8.59
C GLY A 46 -7.95 -1.07 8.62
N GLY A 47 -8.51 -0.51 7.56
CA GLY A 47 -8.62 0.94 7.33
C GLY A 47 -9.47 1.66 8.36
N ILE A 48 -10.68 1.15 8.66
CA ILE A 48 -11.56 1.77 9.64
C ILE A 48 -10.90 1.79 11.04
N PRO A 49 -10.38 0.67 11.59
CA PRO A 49 -9.68 0.71 12.87
C PRO A 49 -8.45 1.61 12.86
N VAL A 50 -7.59 1.55 11.83
CA VAL A 50 -6.41 2.41 11.74
C VAL A 50 -6.79 3.89 11.71
N TYR A 51 -7.88 4.25 11.01
CA TYR A 51 -8.37 5.63 10.99
C TYR A 51 -8.86 6.09 12.35
N TYR A 52 -9.66 5.29 13.07
CA TYR A 52 -10.15 5.66 14.41
C TYR A 52 -9.04 5.67 15.46
N LEU A 53 -8.05 4.79 15.33
CA LEU A 53 -6.91 4.69 16.22
C LEU A 53 -5.75 5.61 15.81
N ARG A 54 -5.89 6.40 14.74
CA ARG A 54 -4.79 7.20 14.16
C ARG A 54 -4.04 8.05 15.16
N SER A 55 -4.74 8.70 16.09
CA SER A 55 -4.09 9.55 17.10
C SER A 55 -3.28 8.73 18.10
N LYS A 56 -3.78 7.55 18.49
CA LYS A 56 -3.04 6.62 19.37
C LYS A 56 -1.81 6.07 18.67
N ILE A 57 -1.97 5.62 17.42
CA ILE A 57 -0.85 5.12 16.59
C ILE A 57 0.18 6.23 16.39
N ALA A 58 -0.24 7.43 16.01
CA ALA A 58 0.64 8.59 15.85
C ALA A 58 1.44 8.90 17.13
N ASN A 59 0.79 8.85 18.30
CA ASN A 59 1.49 9.05 19.58
C ASN A 59 2.51 7.92 19.86
N MET A 60 2.16 6.67 19.57
CA MET A 60 3.06 5.53 19.75
C MET A 60 4.30 5.62 18.83
N VAL A 61 4.10 5.87 17.54
CA VAL A 61 5.21 5.96 16.57
C VAL A 61 6.09 7.18 16.78
N ASN A 62 5.63 8.19 17.54
CA ASN A 62 6.41 9.37 17.89
C ASN A 62 7.08 9.30 19.26
N SER A 63 7.11 8.12 19.89
CA SER A 63 7.83 7.93 21.16
C SER A 63 9.27 8.46 21.07
N PRO A 64 9.71 9.38 21.96
CA PRO A 64 11.03 9.97 21.89
C PRO A 64 12.16 8.99 22.23
N LYS A 65 11.83 7.83 22.81
CA LYS A 65 12.80 6.81 23.23
C LYS A 65 13.34 5.97 22.07
N VAL A 66 12.66 5.97 20.92
CA VAL A 66 13.04 5.15 19.77
C VAL A 66 13.67 6.04 18.70
N PRO A 67 14.82 5.65 18.10
CA PRO A 67 15.45 6.41 17.02
C PRO A 67 14.52 6.67 15.84
N LEU A 68 14.68 7.82 15.17
CA LEU A 68 13.83 8.23 14.04
C LEU A 68 13.72 7.18 12.93
N VAL A 69 14.87 6.60 12.53
CA VAL A 69 14.94 5.55 11.50
C VAL A 69 14.05 4.36 11.88
N LEU A 70 14.21 3.83 13.09
CA LEU A 70 13.43 2.68 13.57
C LEU A 70 11.94 3.01 13.69
N ARG A 71 11.57 4.22 14.12
CA ARG A 71 10.17 4.65 14.17
C ARG A 71 9.55 4.69 12.77
N PHE A 72 10.27 5.27 11.81
CA PHE A 72 9.78 5.43 10.44
C PHE A 72 9.63 4.08 9.74
N PHE A 73 10.72 3.31 9.64
CA PHE A 73 10.71 2.01 8.96
C PHE A 73 9.88 0.99 9.72
N GLY A 74 9.95 0.96 11.05
CA GLY A 74 9.15 0.06 11.87
C GLY A 74 7.64 0.31 11.69
N ALA A 75 7.20 1.58 11.67
CA ALA A 75 5.79 1.89 11.42
C ALA A 75 5.33 1.46 10.02
N GLY A 76 6.17 1.68 8.99
CA GLY A 76 5.90 1.25 7.63
C GLY A 76 5.81 -0.28 7.51
N TYR A 77 6.85 -0.99 7.95
CA TYR A 77 6.90 -2.45 7.84
C TYR A 77 5.81 -3.14 8.67
N LEU A 78 5.51 -2.67 9.89
CA LEU A 78 4.41 -3.24 10.67
C LEU A 78 3.07 -3.15 9.94
N MET A 79 2.80 -2.02 9.26
CA MET A 79 1.57 -1.86 8.49
C MET A 79 1.53 -2.79 7.26
N VAL A 80 2.67 -2.98 6.61
CA VAL A 80 2.82 -3.88 5.45
C VAL A 80 2.71 -5.36 5.85
N LEU A 81 3.27 -5.74 7.00
CA LEU A 81 3.11 -7.09 7.54
C LEU A 81 1.65 -7.34 7.97
N PHE A 82 1.01 -6.34 8.57
CA PHE A 82 -0.41 -6.39 8.89
C PHE A 82 -1.28 -6.55 7.64
N GLU A 83 -0.99 -5.79 6.57
CA GLU A 83 -1.64 -5.95 5.28
C GLU A 83 -1.45 -7.35 4.69
N GLY A 84 -0.24 -7.91 4.79
CA GLY A 84 0.08 -9.26 4.34
C GLY A 84 -0.78 -10.36 4.99
N LEU A 85 -1.33 -10.13 6.19
CA LEU A 85 -2.29 -11.05 6.80
C LEU A 85 -3.59 -11.14 5.99
N PHE A 86 -4.08 -10.02 5.47
CA PHE A 86 -5.30 -9.98 4.65
C PHE A 86 -5.06 -10.58 3.27
N ALA A 87 -3.90 -10.30 2.67
CA ALA A 87 -3.52 -10.91 1.39
C ALA A 87 -3.41 -12.43 1.53
N ALA A 88 -2.73 -12.93 2.57
CA ALA A 88 -2.63 -14.35 2.86
C ALA A 88 -4.00 -14.99 3.11
N PHE A 89 -4.87 -14.31 3.85
CA PHE A 89 -6.21 -14.81 4.18
C PHE A 89 -7.09 -14.91 2.93
N ALA A 90 -7.14 -13.85 2.12
CA ALA A 90 -7.94 -13.82 0.90
C ALA A 90 -7.48 -14.86 -0.12
N ASN A 91 -6.17 -15.07 -0.27
CA ASN A 91 -5.64 -16.07 -1.19
C ASN A 91 -5.81 -17.50 -0.65
N ASN A 92 -5.62 -17.75 0.64
CA ASN A 92 -5.89 -19.08 1.20
C ASN A 92 -7.38 -19.46 1.11
N LEU A 93 -8.30 -18.50 1.29
CA LEU A 93 -9.73 -18.73 1.04
C LEU A 93 -10.01 -19.17 -0.40
N HIS A 94 -9.24 -18.68 -1.37
CA HIS A 94 -9.35 -19.12 -2.76
C HIS A 94 -8.99 -20.60 -2.94
N GLU A 95 -8.01 -21.07 -2.17
CA GLU A 95 -7.44 -22.41 -2.25
C GLU A 95 -8.22 -23.46 -1.42
N GLY A 96 -9.36 -23.08 -0.82
CA GLY A 96 -10.18 -23.99 0.00
C GLY A 96 -9.93 -23.90 1.50
N PHE A 97 -9.15 -22.91 1.94
CA PHE A 97 -8.77 -22.61 3.33
C PHE A 97 -8.19 -23.80 4.12
N GLU A 98 -6.88 -23.79 4.28
CA GLU A 98 -6.16 -24.71 5.17
C GLU A 98 -5.31 -23.94 6.19
N VAL A 99 -5.31 -24.36 7.45
CA VAL A 99 -4.65 -23.61 8.54
C VAL A 99 -3.12 -23.61 8.40
N ILE A 100 -2.53 -24.73 8.00
CA ILE A 100 -1.07 -24.83 7.81
C ILE A 100 -0.65 -23.95 6.62
N LEU A 101 -1.34 -24.11 5.49
CA LEU A 101 -1.16 -23.27 4.31
C LEU A 101 -1.35 -21.78 4.63
N PHE A 102 -2.28 -21.42 5.53
CA PHE A 102 -2.44 -20.02 5.94
C PHE A 102 -1.15 -19.44 6.53
N GLY A 103 -0.52 -20.18 7.44
CA GLY A 103 0.74 -19.79 8.07
C GLY A 103 1.85 -19.61 7.03
N GLU A 104 1.95 -20.54 6.07
CA GLU A 104 2.91 -20.44 4.96
C GLU A 104 2.63 -19.21 4.09
N ARG A 105 1.37 -18.97 3.71
CA ARG A 105 0.97 -17.79 2.92
C ARG A 105 1.31 -16.49 3.65
N ILE A 106 1.11 -16.42 4.98
CA ILE A 106 1.49 -15.23 5.77
C ILE A 106 2.99 -14.95 5.59
N LEU A 107 3.84 -15.96 5.83
CA LEU A 107 5.29 -15.80 5.73
C LEU A 107 5.73 -15.43 4.31
N GLN A 108 5.12 -16.05 3.30
CA GLN A 108 5.37 -15.75 1.90
C GLN A 108 5.02 -14.30 1.55
N PHE A 109 3.81 -13.83 1.90
CA PHE A 109 3.40 -12.46 1.66
C PHE A 109 4.26 -11.46 2.44
N TRP A 110 4.67 -11.79 3.66
CA TRP A 110 5.61 -10.97 4.42
C TRP A 110 6.97 -10.85 3.73
N ALA A 111 7.55 -11.97 3.29
CA ALA A 111 8.82 -11.99 2.57
C ALA A 111 8.73 -11.13 1.29
N PHE A 112 7.67 -11.32 0.50
CA PHE A 112 7.42 -10.50 -0.70
C PHE A 112 7.31 -9.02 -0.37
N ASN A 113 6.44 -8.69 0.59
CA ASN A 113 6.07 -7.32 0.91
C ASN A 113 7.23 -6.51 1.49
N ILE A 114 8.12 -7.13 2.28
CA ILE A 114 9.31 -6.44 2.79
C ILE A 114 10.10 -5.83 1.62
N PHE A 115 10.39 -6.59 0.57
CA PHE A 115 11.12 -6.06 -0.58
C PHE A 115 10.26 -5.13 -1.43
N ALA A 116 9.01 -5.48 -1.70
CA ALA A 116 8.12 -4.69 -2.56
C ALA A 116 7.90 -3.25 -2.05
N PHE A 117 7.84 -3.06 -0.72
CA PHE A 117 7.61 -1.76 -0.10
C PHE A 117 8.89 -1.07 0.41
N SER A 118 10.04 -1.74 0.43
CA SER A 118 11.31 -1.17 0.91
C SER A 118 11.68 0.12 0.16
N GLY A 119 11.62 0.11 -1.16
CA GLY A 119 11.95 1.27 -1.99
C GLY A 119 11.05 2.48 -1.73
N LEU A 120 9.75 2.23 -1.56
CA LEU A 120 8.77 3.25 -1.17
C LEU A 120 9.14 3.88 0.18
N PHE A 121 9.51 3.08 1.18
CA PHE A 121 9.88 3.58 2.51
C PHE A 121 11.17 4.37 2.49
N VAL A 122 12.20 3.86 1.79
CA VAL A 122 13.47 4.57 1.63
C VAL A 122 13.26 5.92 0.93
N ALA A 123 12.48 5.95 -0.15
CA ALA A 123 12.15 7.18 -0.86
C ALA A 123 11.47 8.20 0.05
N TRP A 124 10.42 7.78 0.76
CA TRP A 124 9.70 8.69 1.65
C TRP A 124 10.53 9.15 2.84
N PHE A 125 11.40 8.29 3.38
CA PHE A 125 12.32 8.65 4.45
C PHE A 125 13.22 9.82 4.00
N PHE A 126 13.85 9.71 2.83
CA PHE A 126 14.68 10.80 2.31
C PHE A 126 13.83 12.04 1.97
N LEU A 127 12.74 11.88 1.22
CA LEU A 127 11.87 12.99 0.82
C LEU A 127 11.38 13.81 2.00
N ARG A 128 10.95 13.17 3.09
CA ARG A 128 10.45 13.85 4.29
C ARG A 128 11.54 14.36 5.23
N THR A 129 12.76 13.84 5.10
CA THR A 129 13.92 14.41 5.78
C THR A 129 14.30 15.76 5.15
N TYR A 130 14.23 15.89 3.82
CA TYR A 130 14.67 17.10 3.12
C TYR A 130 13.54 18.10 2.84
N PHE A 131 12.34 17.62 2.52
CA PHE A 131 11.22 18.44 2.09
C PHE A 131 9.99 18.29 3.00
N PHE A 132 9.24 19.37 3.12
CA PHE A 132 7.98 19.36 3.86
C PHE A 132 6.85 18.79 2.99
N TYR A 133 6.43 17.56 3.32
CA TYR A 133 5.21 16.92 2.81
C TYR A 133 4.22 16.68 3.96
N SER A 134 2.96 17.02 3.73
CA SER A 134 1.87 16.71 4.66
C SER A 134 1.49 15.23 4.59
N ASN A 135 0.87 14.71 5.65
CA ASN A 135 0.43 13.31 5.70
C ASN A 135 -0.59 13.00 4.59
N LYS A 136 -1.45 13.97 4.24
CA LYS A 136 -2.40 13.84 3.12
C LYS A 136 -1.68 13.67 1.78
N GLU A 137 -0.59 14.41 1.56
CA GLU A 137 0.21 14.26 0.33
C GLU A 137 0.89 12.91 0.25
N VAL A 138 1.52 12.45 1.34
CA VAL A 138 2.14 11.12 1.40
C VAL A 138 1.10 10.03 1.11
N PHE A 139 -0.10 10.15 1.70
CA PHE A 139 -1.22 9.23 1.50
C PHE A 139 -1.62 9.14 0.01
N TYR A 140 -1.98 10.26 -0.61
CA TYR A 140 -2.51 10.25 -1.97
C TYR A 140 -1.44 9.94 -3.02
N ILE A 141 -0.22 10.44 -2.86
CA ILE A 141 0.88 10.16 -3.79
C ILE A 141 1.23 8.68 -3.74
N THR A 142 1.33 8.08 -2.55
CA THR A 142 1.54 6.63 -2.42
C THR A 142 0.37 5.85 -2.97
N GLY A 143 -0.85 6.29 -2.67
CA GLY A 143 -2.09 5.72 -3.19
C GLY A 143 -2.06 5.60 -4.72
N ILE A 144 -1.83 6.72 -5.40
CA ILE A 144 -1.77 6.80 -6.86
C ILE A 144 -0.61 5.96 -7.41
N PHE A 145 0.56 6.01 -6.77
CA PHE A 145 1.70 5.21 -7.19
C PHE A 145 1.40 3.71 -7.09
N GLY A 146 0.78 3.26 -6.00
CA GLY A 146 0.38 1.87 -5.82
C GLY A 146 -0.62 1.42 -6.88
N VAL A 147 -1.60 2.26 -7.22
CA VAL A 147 -2.51 1.99 -8.35
C VAL A 147 -1.72 1.84 -9.65
N TYR A 148 -0.82 2.77 -9.96
CA TYR A 148 0.00 2.69 -11.17
C TYR A 148 0.79 1.37 -11.27
N VAL A 149 1.43 0.95 -10.18
CA VAL A 149 2.18 -0.32 -10.14
C VAL A 149 1.26 -1.52 -10.37
N GLU A 150 0.08 -1.54 -9.76
CA GLU A 150 -0.88 -2.62 -9.94
C GLU A 150 -1.44 -2.69 -11.38
N LEU A 151 -1.69 -1.53 -12.00
CA LEU A 151 -2.14 -1.45 -13.39
C LEU A 151 -1.11 -2.00 -14.37
N LEU A 152 0.18 -1.71 -14.12
CA LEU A 152 1.26 -2.24 -14.94
C LEU A 152 1.41 -3.77 -14.79
N SER A 153 1.18 -4.31 -13.60
CA SER A 153 1.40 -5.73 -13.34
C SER A 153 0.29 -6.64 -13.88
N LYS A 154 -0.96 -6.15 -13.91
CA LYS A 154 -2.13 -6.96 -14.30
C LYS A 154 -2.65 -6.70 -15.70
N GLY A 155 -2.11 -5.68 -16.38
CA GLY A 155 -2.65 -5.20 -17.65
C GLY A 155 -3.98 -4.47 -17.48
N LEU A 156 -4.35 -3.70 -18.50
CA LEU A 156 -5.64 -3.00 -18.54
C LEU A 156 -6.74 -4.02 -18.89
N GLY A 157 -7.34 -4.64 -17.87
CA GLY A 157 -8.60 -5.36 -18.00
C GLY A 157 -9.77 -4.45 -18.35
N ASP A 158 -11.01 -4.90 -18.10
CA ASP A 158 -12.23 -4.11 -18.33
C ASP A 158 -12.14 -2.73 -17.65
N ILE A 159 -12.18 -1.68 -18.48
CA ILE A 159 -11.91 -0.29 -18.09
C ILE A 159 -12.92 0.22 -17.06
N PHE A 160 -14.15 -0.33 -17.07
CA PHE A 160 -15.22 0.04 -16.14
C PHE A 160 -14.97 -0.52 -14.74
N SER A 161 -14.59 -1.79 -14.67
CA SER A 161 -14.15 -2.43 -13.42
C SER A 161 -12.92 -1.72 -12.84
N LEU A 162 -11.99 -1.31 -13.69
CA LEU A 162 -10.79 -0.57 -13.29
C LEU A 162 -11.09 0.83 -12.75
N ALA A 163 -11.93 1.62 -13.42
CA ALA A 163 -12.26 2.98 -13.00
C ALA A 163 -12.85 3.03 -11.57
N LEU A 164 -13.60 2.00 -11.19
CA LEU A 164 -14.23 1.88 -9.87
C LEU A 164 -13.31 1.27 -8.80
N LEU A 165 -12.19 0.62 -9.19
CA LEU A 165 -11.15 0.14 -8.26
C LEU A 165 -10.13 1.20 -7.88
N ILE A 166 -9.93 2.22 -8.74
CA ILE A 166 -8.89 3.25 -8.52
C ILE A 166 -9.02 3.89 -7.13
N VAL A 167 -10.24 4.31 -6.74
CA VAL A 167 -10.43 5.00 -5.45
C VAL A 167 -10.16 4.07 -4.25
N PRO A 168 -10.80 2.88 -4.14
CA PRO A 168 -10.44 1.92 -3.09
C PRO A 168 -8.95 1.60 -3.03
N MET A 169 -8.29 1.41 -4.19
CA MET A 169 -6.87 1.08 -4.23
C MET A 169 -5.98 2.24 -3.78
N ILE A 170 -6.28 3.49 -4.18
CA ILE A 170 -5.61 4.67 -3.65
C ILE A 170 -5.68 4.68 -2.12
N PHE A 171 -6.84 4.34 -1.56
CA PHE A 171 -7.02 4.28 -0.11
C PHE A 171 -6.23 3.15 0.54
N VAL A 172 -6.18 1.97 -0.09
CA VAL A 172 -5.39 0.84 0.41
C VAL A 172 -3.91 1.19 0.46
N TYR A 173 -3.31 1.60 -0.66
CA TYR A 173 -1.88 1.92 -0.67
C TYR A 173 -1.55 3.17 0.16
N GLY A 174 -2.46 4.15 0.21
CA GLY A 174 -2.33 5.29 1.12
C GLY A 174 -2.38 4.87 2.59
N LEU A 175 -3.26 3.93 2.95
CA LEU A 175 -3.37 3.37 4.29
C LEU A 175 -2.08 2.65 4.69
N ILE A 176 -1.49 1.86 3.79
CA ILE A 176 -0.22 1.17 4.02
C ILE A 176 0.89 2.17 4.40
N ALA A 177 0.96 3.31 3.74
CA ALA A 177 1.94 4.36 4.04
C ALA A 177 1.57 5.27 5.22
N SER A 178 0.35 5.20 5.74
CA SER A 178 -0.15 6.17 6.73
C SER A 178 0.66 6.17 8.03
N PRO A 179 0.94 5.02 8.66
CA PRO A 179 1.65 5.02 9.94
C PRO A 179 3.05 5.64 9.87
N MET A 180 3.82 5.37 8.81
CA MET A 180 5.13 6.01 8.62
C MET A 180 5.01 7.53 8.36
N SER A 181 3.94 7.97 7.69
CA SER A 181 3.69 9.40 7.45
C SER A 181 3.43 10.17 8.74
N TRP A 182 2.90 9.52 9.77
CA TRP A 182 2.61 10.16 11.05
C TRP A 182 3.84 10.37 11.92
N VAL A 183 4.98 9.76 11.58
CA VAL A 183 6.26 10.05 12.24
C VAL A 183 6.64 11.51 11.96
N ILE A 184 6.90 12.26 13.02
CA ILE A 184 7.24 13.68 12.96
C ILE A 184 8.65 13.83 12.42
N MET A 185 8.75 14.46 11.26
CA MET A 185 10.00 14.77 10.58
C MET A 185 10.07 16.28 10.31
N LYS A 186 11.23 16.88 10.55
CA LYS A 186 11.45 18.31 10.35
C LYS A 186 12.04 18.58 8.96
N GLY A 187 11.27 18.33 7.91
CA GLY A 187 11.66 18.74 6.56
C GLY A 187 11.79 20.27 6.50
N GLU A 188 12.95 20.77 6.08
CA GLU A 188 13.27 22.19 6.16
C GLU A 188 12.83 22.96 4.90
N LYS A 189 12.81 22.29 3.74
CA LYS A 189 12.56 22.95 2.44
C LYS A 189 11.12 22.75 1.97
N ARG A 190 10.47 23.84 1.54
CA ARG A 190 9.21 23.77 0.80
C ARG A 190 9.48 23.91 -0.69
N ILE A 191 9.04 22.93 -1.48
CA ILE A 191 9.08 23.01 -2.95
C ILE A 191 7.98 24.00 -3.38
N LYS A 192 8.40 25.13 -3.96
CA LYS A 192 7.46 26.19 -4.40
C LYS A 192 6.66 25.78 -5.64
N ASN A 193 7.30 25.06 -6.58
CA ASN A 193 6.65 24.60 -7.80
C ASN A 193 5.76 23.38 -7.50
N LYS A 194 4.44 23.53 -7.67
CA LYS A 194 3.46 22.47 -7.42
C LYS A 194 3.70 21.24 -8.31
N PHE A 195 4.06 21.43 -9.57
CA PHE A 195 4.30 20.33 -10.50
C PHE A 195 5.48 19.47 -10.03
N VAL A 196 6.61 20.11 -9.73
CA VAL A 196 7.81 19.42 -9.20
C VAL A 196 7.50 18.72 -7.87
N ARG A 197 6.70 19.33 -7.00
CA ARG A 197 6.32 18.78 -5.69
C ARG A 197 5.60 17.42 -5.81
N TYR A 198 4.81 17.21 -6.86
CA TYR A 198 4.06 15.96 -7.02
C TYR A 198 4.74 14.93 -7.93
N ILE A 199 5.60 15.37 -8.85
CA ILE A 199 6.36 14.46 -9.72
C ILE A 199 7.61 13.92 -9.04
N LEU A 200 8.30 14.76 -8.26
CA LEU A 200 9.55 14.37 -7.60
C LEU A 200 9.37 13.11 -6.74
N PRO A 201 8.34 13.00 -5.88
CA PRO A 201 8.13 11.77 -5.11
C PRO A 201 7.97 10.52 -5.98
N ILE A 202 7.22 10.60 -7.07
CA ILE A 202 7.01 9.47 -7.98
C ILE A 202 8.34 8.98 -8.57
N LEU A 203 9.18 9.92 -9.02
CA LEU A 203 10.50 9.59 -9.57
C LEU A 203 11.43 8.99 -8.51
N VAL A 204 11.47 9.57 -7.31
CA VAL A 204 12.33 9.08 -6.23
C VAL A 204 11.87 7.71 -5.75
N ILE A 205 10.56 7.48 -5.60
CA ILE A 205 10.00 6.16 -5.27
C ILE A 205 10.41 5.15 -6.33
N PHE A 206 10.24 5.47 -7.61
CA PHE A 206 10.63 4.57 -8.70
C PHE A 206 12.11 4.19 -8.62
N ILE A 207 13.00 5.17 -8.52
CA ILE A 207 14.46 4.95 -8.45
C ILE A 207 14.84 4.12 -7.22
N CYS A 208 14.31 4.47 -6.04
CA CYS A 208 14.60 3.75 -4.80
C CYS A 208 14.07 2.32 -4.79
N SER A 209 13.02 2.02 -5.57
CA SER A 209 12.45 0.67 -5.68
C SER A 209 13.23 -0.28 -6.57
N ILE A 210 14.02 0.21 -7.54
CA ILE A 210 14.80 -0.62 -8.47
C ILE A 210 15.64 -1.70 -7.75
N PRO A 211 16.52 -1.38 -6.77
CA PRO A 211 17.37 -2.39 -6.16
C PRO A 211 16.57 -3.47 -5.43
N PHE A 212 15.50 -3.09 -4.72
CA PHE A 212 14.67 -4.04 -3.98
C PHE A 212 13.82 -4.92 -4.89
N MET A 213 13.26 -4.35 -5.97
CA MET A 213 12.50 -5.12 -6.96
C MET A 213 13.40 -6.09 -7.73
N PHE A 214 14.64 -5.67 -8.04
CA PHE A 214 15.63 -6.55 -8.63
C PHE A 214 15.96 -7.73 -7.68
N THR A 215 16.32 -7.44 -6.42
CA THR A 215 16.59 -8.49 -5.42
C THR A 215 15.38 -9.40 -5.21
N LEU A 216 14.17 -8.84 -5.16
CA LEU A 216 12.93 -9.63 -5.04
C LEU A 216 12.77 -10.57 -6.23
N ASN A 217 13.04 -10.12 -7.45
CA ASN A 217 12.97 -10.96 -8.64
C ASN A 217 13.95 -12.13 -8.56
N GLU A 218 15.22 -11.85 -8.25
CA GLU A 218 16.26 -12.87 -8.11
C GLU A 218 15.92 -13.89 -7.00
N LEU A 219 15.46 -13.42 -5.84
CA LEU A 219 15.06 -14.29 -4.73
C LEU A 219 13.84 -15.14 -5.07
N ARG A 220 12.86 -14.61 -5.81
CA ARG A 220 11.69 -15.38 -6.29
C ARG A 220 12.07 -16.43 -7.31
N CYS A 221 13.16 -16.24 -8.05
CA CYS A 221 13.70 -17.24 -8.97
C CYS A 221 14.47 -18.33 -8.23
N ALA A 222 15.31 -17.95 -7.26
CA ALA A 222 16.12 -18.88 -6.51
C ALA A 222 15.33 -19.69 -5.46
N TYR A 223 14.32 -19.09 -4.84
CA TYR A 223 13.56 -19.66 -3.73
C TYR A 223 12.04 -19.46 -3.92
N PRO A 224 11.42 -20.07 -4.95
CA PRO A 224 10.03 -19.82 -5.31
C PRO A 224 9.04 -20.10 -4.18
N ASP A 225 9.30 -21.10 -3.34
CA ASP A 225 8.41 -21.50 -2.23
C ASP A 225 8.44 -20.53 -1.05
N THR A 226 9.44 -19.63 -0.99
CA THR A 226 9.53 -18.60 0.05
C THR A 226 8.65 -17.39 -0.25
N PHE A 227 8.10 -17.29 -1.47
CA PHE A 227 7.28 -16.17 -1.92
C PHE A 227 5.90 -16.64 -2.37
N PRO A 228 4.93 -15.71 -2.50
CA PRO A 228 3.60 -16.09 -2.95
C PRO A 228 3.66 -16.68 -4.38
N PRO A 229 2.84 -17.69 -4.66
CA PRO A 229 2.68 -18.26 -5.99
C PRO A 229 2.49 -17.19 -7.07
N ARG A 230 3.04 -17.45 -8.26
CA ARG A 230 2.94 -16.51 -9.39
C ARG A 230 1.52 -16.29 -9.88
N THR A 231 0.61 -17.22 -9.59
CA THR A 231 -0.83 -17.06 -9.84
C THR A 231 -1.43 -15.91 -9.03
N PHE A 232 -0.90 -15.63 -7.84
CA PHE A 232 -1.37 -14.52 -6.99
C PHE A 232 -0.63 -13.23 -7.29
N ILE A 233 0.68 -13.31 -7.53
CA ILE A 233 1.51 -12.16 -7.89
C ILE A 233 2.34 -12.50 -9.13
N PRO A 234 1.87 -12.13 -10.33
CA PRO A 234 2.61 -12.34 -11.56
C PRO A 234 4.00 -11.68 -11.51
N SER A 235 5.01 -12.35 -12.05
CA SER A 235 6.34 -11.80 -12.29
C SER A 235 6.77 -12.12 -13.71
N GLN A 236 7.74 -11.36 -14.22
CA GLN A 236 8.41 -11.74 -15.47
C GLN A 236 9.11 -13.10 -15.29
N GLU A 237 9.34 -13.78 -16.41
CA GLU A 237 10.02 -15.07 -16.43
C GLU A 237 11.43 -14.94 -15.85
N CYS A 238 11.88 -15.98 -15.13
CA CYS A 238 13.24 -16.02 -14.63
C CYS A 238 14.18 -16.12 -15.81
N ILE A 239 14.98 -15.08 -16.03
CA ILE A 239 16.10 -15.17 -16.97
C ILE A 239 17.15 -16.02 -16.27
N VAL A 240 17.22 -17.30 -16.65
CA VAL A 240 18.31 -18.18 -16.24
C VAL A 240 19.53 -17.74 -17.05
N TRP A 241 20.49 -17.09 -16.39
CA TRP A 241 21.78 -16.74 -16.98
C TRP A 241 22.73 -17.92 -16.98
#